data_AF-A8UWB4-F1
#
_entry.id   AF-A8UWB4-F1
#
_cell.length_a   1.000
_cell.length_b   1.000
_cell.length_c   1.000
_cell.angle_alpha   90.00
_cell.angle_beta   90.00
_cell.angle_gamma   90.00
#
_symmetry.space_group_name_H-M   'P 1'
#
loop_
_entity.id
_entity.type
_entity.pdbx_description
1 polymer ?
#
loop_
_entity_poly.entity_id
_entity_poly.type
_entity_poly.pdbx_seq_one_letter_code
_entity_poly.pdbx_strand_id
1 'polypeptide(L)'
;MDDIVVGGYLVKGDRYYTKDHEWAFIKNGKAQVGITDYAQKMLGDIVYVDLPDKEQEVEAGETLANIESVKNVAPIYSPITGTVIEANEDLMDDPSIVNEDPYDAGWIAILEMKDPTEVEDLMPAEDYAELLREIIKEEQGEEATEEIPVEGLEESLDSLPEEELGYEEER
;
A
#
# COMPACT_ATOMS: atom_id res chain seq x y z
N MET A 1 -1.99 4.24 -20.26
CA MET A 1 -2.60 5.50 -19.83
C MET A 1 -1.54 6.32 -19.10
N ASP A 2 -1.85 7.55 -18.71
CA ASP A 2 -0.93 8.37 -17.91
C ASP A 2 -0.87 7.85 -16.46
N ASP A 3 0.25 8.10 -15.79
CA ASP A 3 0.41 7.79 -14.36
C ASP A 3 -0.48 8.72 -13.51
N ILE A 4 -1.01 8.19 -12.40
CA ILE A 4 -1.92 8.89 -11.47
C ILE A 4 -1.22 9.00 -10.12
N VAL A 5 -1.39 10.14 -9.43
CA VAL A 5 -0.95 10.33 -8.05
C VAL A 5 -2.16 10.53 -7.15
N VAL A 6 -2.28 9.73 -6.09
CA VAL A 6 -3.37 9.79 -5.11
C VAL A 6 -2.75 9.86 -3.72
N GLY A 7 -2.99 10.94 -2.96
CA GLY A 7 -2.50 11.05 -1.57
C GLY A 7 -0.97 10.97 -1.40
N GLY A 8 -0.19 11.17 -2.46
CA GLY A 8 1.27 10.96 -2.43
C GLY A 8 1.72 9.55 -2.80
N TYR A 9 0.79 8.68 -3.21
CA TYR A 9 1.06 7.36 -3.78
C TYR A 9 0.99 7.40 -5.30
N LEU A 10 2.00 6.81 -5.95
CA LEU A 10 2.05 6.68 -7.40
C LEU A 10 1.23 5.47 -7.85
N VAL A 11 0.49 5.61 -8.95
CA VAL A 11 -0.21 4.52 -9.65
C VAL A 11 0.18 4.59 -11.12
N LYS A 12 0.77 3.51 -11.64
CA LYS A 12 1.22 3.40 -13.03
C LYS A 12 0.05 3.13 -13.96
N GLY A 13 -0.03 3.88 -15.06
CA GLY A 13 -1.15 3.80 -16.00
C GLY A 13 -1.09 2.64 -17.01
N ASP A 14 -0.13 1.73 -16.88
CA ASP A 14 0.20 0.70 -17.88
C ASP A 14 0.02 -0.74 -17.40
N ARG A 15 -0.54 -0.93 -16.20
CA ARG A 15 -0.69 -2.22 -15.53
C ARG A 15 -2.03 -2.31 -14.81
N TYR A 16 -2.34 -3.53 -14.39
CA TYR A 16 -3.54 -3.86 -13.63
C TYR A 16 -3.21 -4.01 -12.15
N TYR A 17 -4.24 -3.99 -11.31
CA TYR A 17 -4.12 -3.95 -9.86
C TYR A 17 -5.11 -4.89 -9.16
N THR A 18 -4.77 -5.29 -7.94
CA THR A 18 -5.65 -6.05 -7.05
C THR A 18 -6.11 -5.20 -5.87
N LYS A 19 -7.13 -5.68 -5.16
CA LYS A 19 -7.62 -5.02 -3.93
C LYS A 19 -6.60 -5.13 -2.79
N ASP A 20 -5.78 -6.17 -2.83
CA ASP A 20 -4.71 -6.46 -1.87
C ASP A 20 -3.40 -5.72 -2.22
N HIS A 21 -3.47 -4.77 -3.16
CA HIS A 21 -2.40 -3.83 -3.49
C HIS A 21 -1.17 -4.44 -4.18
N GLU A 22 -1.39 -5.52 -4.94
CA GLU A 22 -0.46 -6.00 -5.96
C GLU A 22 -0.73 -5.34 -7.33
N TRP A 23 0.25 -5.43 -8.22
CA TRP A 23 0.12 -5.04 -9.62
C TRP A 23 0.54 -6.16 -10.57
N ALA A 24 -0.05 -6.18 -11.77
CA ALA A 24 0.29 -7.08 -12.87
C ALA A 24 0.53 -6.29 -14.16
N PHE A 25 1.78 -6.27 -14.63
CA PHE A 25 2.13 -5.74 -15.95
C PHE A 25 2.11 -6.87 -16.98
N ILE A 26 1.15 -6.82 -17.91
CA ILE A 26 0.89 -7.91 -18.84
C ILE A 26 1.50 -7.62 -20.21
N LYS A 27 2.32 -8.55 -20.69
CA LYS A 27 2.95 -8.48 -22.01
C LYS A 27 3.14 -9.86 -22.61
N ASN A 28 2.59 -10.08 -23.80
CA ASN A 28 2.75 -11.32 -24.57
C ASN A 28 2.38 -12.59 -23.78
N GLY A 29 1.27 -12.57 -23.04
CA GLY A 29 0.81 -13.71 -22.23
C GLY A 29 1.62 -13.97 -20.96
N LYS A 30 2.47 -13.02 -20.57
CA LYS A 30 3.21 -13.04 -19.30
C LYS A 30 2.75 -11.90 -18.41
N ALA A 31 2.64 -12.16 -17.12
CA ALA A 31 2.35 -11.16 -16.11
C ALA A 31 3.59 -10.98 -15.23
N GLN A 32 4.18 -9.78 -15.26
CA GLN A 32 5.15 -9.38 -14.24
C GLN A 32 4.39 -8.84 -13.04
N VAL A 33 4.71 -9.32 -11.84
CA VAL A 33 3.96 -9.06 -10.62
C VAL A 33 4.84 -8.39 -9.59
N GLY A 34 4.28 -7.47 -8.81
CA GLY A 34 4.93 -6.83 -7.66
C GLY A 34 3.90 -6.16 -6.75
N ILE A 35 4.38 -5.41 -5.76
CA ILE A 35 3.51 -4.63 -4.84
C ILE A 35 3.48 -3.14 -5.22
N THR A 36 2.39 -2.48 -4.87
CA THR A 36 2.22 -1.04 -5.15
C THR A 36 3.07 -0.14 -4.24
N ASP A 37 3.23 1.14 -4.64
CA ASP A 37 3.81 2.18 -3.80
C ASP A 37 3.01 2.42 -2.51
N TYR A 38 1.70 2.20 -2.53
CA TYR A 38 0.90 2.19 -1.31
C TYR A 38 1.31 1.05 -0.39
N ALA A 39 1.33 -0.19 -0.90
CA ALA A 39 1.67 -1.38 -0.11
C ALA A 39 3.07 -1.28 0.55
N GLN A 40 4.10 -0.89 -0.21
CA GLN A 40 5.46 -0.80 0.33
C GLN A 40 5.56 0.23 1.47
N LYS A 41 4.87 1.37 1.37
CA LYS A 41 4.85 2.38 2.45
C LYS A 41 4.11 1.88 3.68
N MET A 42 3.02 1.13 3.50
CA MET A 42 2.27 0.53 4.60
C MET A 42 3.08 -0.55 5.33
N LEU A 43 3.85 -1.35 4.57
CA LEU A 43 4.76 -2.35 5.14
C LEU A 43 5.95 -1.69 5.86
N GLY A 44 6.43 -0.55 5.36
CA GLY A 44 7.62 0.14 5.86
C GLY A 44 8.90 -0.49 5.31
N ASP A 45 9.99 -0.43 6.09
CA ASP A 45 11.31 -0.89 5.64
C ASP A 45 11.31 -2.41 5.43
N ILE A 46 11.38 -2.83 4.17
CA ILE A 46 11.41 -4.24 3.75
C ILE A 46 12.82 -4.78 3.98
N VAL A 47 12.90 -5.93 4.65
CA VAL A 47 14.16 -6.55 5.06
C VAL A 47 14.35 -7.96 4.50
N TYR A 48 13.29 -8.58 3.99
CA TYR A 48 13.36 -9.89 3.37
C TYR A 48 12.17 -10.14 2.42
N VAL A 49 12.43 -10.87 1.34
CA VAL A 49 11.41 -11.33 0.38
C VAL A 49 11.60 -12.84 0.17
N ASP A 50 10.57 -13.60 0.50
CA ASP A 50 10.47 -15.04 0.24
C ASP A 50 9.93 -15.25 -1.17
N LEU A 51 10.84 -15.42 -2.13
CA LEU A 51 10.50 -15.55 -3.55
C LEU A 51 9.92 -16.93 -3.89
N PRO A 52 9.01 -17.02 -4.87
CA PRO A 52 8.51 -18.31 -5.34
C PRO A 52 9.59 -19.13 -6.05
N ASP A 53 9.43 -20.44 -6.04
CA ASP A 53 10.26 -21.34 -6.83
C ASP A 53 9.93 -21.23 -8.32
N LYS A 54 10.96 -21.32 -9.16
CA LYS A 54 10.76 -21.47 -10.62
C LYS A 54 10.00 -22.75 -10.93
N GLU A 55 9.11 -22.69 -11.93
CA GLU A 55 8.20 -23.77 -12.33
C GLU A 55 7.06 -24.07 -11.34
N GLN A 56 6.95 -23.31 -10.23
CA GLN A 56 5.80 -23.37 -9.34
C GLN A 56 4.52 -22.96 -10.10
N GLU A 57 3.46 -23.75 -9.96
CA GLU A 57 2.11 -23.36 -10.38
C GLU A 57 1.42 -22.64 -9.22
N VAL A 58 0.67 -21.58 -9.54
CA VAL A 58 -0.06 -20.77 -8.56
C VAL A 58 -1.42 -20.37 -9.15
N GLU A 59 -2.47 -20.44 -8.35
CA GLU A 59 -3.81 -19.97 -8.73
C GLU A 59 -4.01 -18.49 -8.37
N ALA A 60 -4.90 -17.80 -9.09
CA ALA A 60 -5.26 -16.43 -8.74
C ALA A 60 -5.78 -16.35 -7.29
N GLY A 61 -5.24 -15.41 -6.51
CA GLY A 61 -5.54 -15.22 -5.09
C GLY A 61 -4.78 -16.16 -4.14
N GLU A 62 -3.96 -17.08 -4.63
CA GLU A 62 -3.04 -17.85 -3.78
C GLU A 62 -1.76 -17.07 -3.48
N THR A 63 -1.09 -17.43 -2.38
CA THR A 63 0.18 -16.81 -2.00
C THR A 63 1.26 -17.14 -3.03
N LEU A 64 1.80 -16.09 -3.65
CA LEU A 64 2.91 -16.12 -4.59
C LEU A 64 4.26 -15.97 -3.86
N ALA A 65 4.33 -15.04 -2.91
CA ALA A 65 5.54 -14.70 -2.17
C ALA A 65 5.18 -14.21 -0.76
N ASN A 66 6.16 -14.07 0.13
CA ASN A 66 5.98 -13.35 1.40
C ASN A 66 6.98 -12.20 1.48
N ILE A 67 6.54 -11.05 1.98
CA ILE A 67 7.40 -9.91 2.28
C ILE A 67 7.47 -9.74 3.80
N GLU A 68 8.68 -9.58 4.31
CA GLU A 68 8.95 -9.25 5.70
C GLU A 68 9.58 -7.86 5.79
N SER A 69 8.98 -7.02 6.62
CA SER A 69 9.48 -5.71 7.00
C SER A 69 9.92 -5.72 8.47
N VAL A 70 10.51 -4.62 8.93
CA VAL A 70 10.83 -4.44 10.36
C VAL A 70 9.58 -4.50 11.25
N LYS A 71 8.39 -4.28 10.68
CA LYS A 71 7.12 -4.21 11.42
C LYS A 71 6.27 -5.46 11.30
N ASN A 72 6.18 -6.06 10.11
CA ASN A 72 5.18 -7.08 9.80
C ASN A 72 5.71 -8.09 8.76
N VAL A 73 5.04 -9.23 8.70
CA VAL A 73 5.14 -10.18 7.58
C VAL A 73 3.80 -10.19 6.86
N ALA A 74 3.81 -10.06 5.54
CA ALA A 74 2.61 -10.05 4.72
C ALA A 74 2.76 -11.02 3.52
N PRO A 75 1.73 -11.82 3.22
CA PRO A 75 1.68 -12.58 1.98
C PRO A 75 1.44 -11.63 0.81
N ILE A 76 2.01 -11.97 -0.34
CA ILE A 76 1.73 -11.38 -1.64
C ILE A 76 0.95 -12.41 -2.44
N TYR A 77 -0.23 -12.03 -2.92
CA TYR A 77 -1.11 -12.92 -3.67
C TYR A 77 -0.83 -12.82 -5.17
N SER A 78 -1.04 -13.93 -5.88
CA SER A 78 -0.95 -13.95 -7.33
C SER A 78 -2.17 -13.27 -7.93
N PRO A 79 -2.02 -12.22 -8.76
CA PRO A 79 -3.17 -11.59 -9.42
C PRO A 79 -3.86 -12.51 -10.44
N ILE A 80 -3.12 -13.47 -11.00
CA ILE A 80 -3.60 -14.40 -12.05
C ILE A 80 -3.09 -15.81 -11.81
N THR A 81 -3.76 -16.78 -12.41
CA THR A 81 -3.37 -18.18 -12.44
C THR A 81 -2.25 -18.39 -13.47
N GLY A 82 -1.16 -19.02 -13.05
CA GLY A 82 0.00 -19.16 -13.92
C GLY A 82 1.08 -20.11 -13.41
N THR A 83 2.17 -20.12 -14.15
CA THR A 83 3.41 -20.80 -13.77
C THR A 83 4.53 -19.78 -13.63
N VAL A 84 5.27 -19.83 -12.53
CA VAL A 84 6.43 -18.96 -12.28
C VAL A 84 7.54 -19.32 -13.27
N ILE A 85 7.89 -18.38 -14.15
CA ILE A 85 8.97 -18.57 -15.12
C ILE A 85 10.25 -17.84 -14.73
N GLU A 86 10.14 -16.84 -13.85
CA GLU A 86 11.23 -16.02 -13.36
C GLU A 86 10.87 -15.43 -11.99
N ALA A 87 11.84 -15.36 -11.08
CA ALA A 87 11.75 -14.64 -9.82
C ALA A 87 12.91 -13.62 -9.76
N ASN A 88 12.69 -12.50 -9.09
CA ASN A 88 13.69 -11.44 -9.02
C ASN A 88 14.75 -11.73 -7.96
N GLU A 89 15.79 -12.49 -8.34
CA GLU A 89 16.87 -12.88 -7.42
C GLU A 89 17.62 -11.67 -6.82
N ASP A 90 17.58 -10.50 -7.44
CA ASP A 90 18.19 -9.28 -6.90
C ASP A 90 17.59 -8.89 -5.52
N LEU A 91 16.32 -9.26 -5.27
CA LEU A 91 15.65 -9.00 -3.98
C LEU A 91 16.18 -9.85 -2.83
N MET A 92 16.90 -10.94 -3.12
CA MET A 92 17.55 -11.75 -2.08
C MET A 92 18.78 -11.05 -1.51
N ASP A 93 19.47 -10.28 -2.36
CA ASP A 93 20.66 -9.52 -1.97
C ASP A 93 20.29 -8.12 -1.45
N ASP A 94 19.29 -7.48 -2.07
CA ASP A 94 18.81 -6.15 -1.68
C ASP A 94 17.26 -6.04 -1.72
N PRO A 95 16.59 -6.41 -0.61
CA PRO A 95 15.14 -6.26 -0.48
C PRO A 95 14.64 -4.80 -0.54
N SER A 96 15.51 -3.82 -0.27
CA SER A 96 15.13 -2.40 -0.21
C SER A 96 14.74 -1.83 -1.57
N ILE A 97 15.12 -2.51 -2.67
CA ILE A 97 14.69 -2.21 -4.03
C ILE A 97 13.16 -2.11 -4.12
N VAL A 98 12.41 -2.92 -3.37
CA VAL A 98 10.94 -2.87 -3.35
C VAL A 98 10.43 -1.54 -2.77
N ASN A 99 11.12 -0.96 -1.77
CA ASN A 99 10.77 0.35 -1.24
C ASN A 99 11.18 1.50 -2.17
N GLU A 100 12.33 1.38 -2.84
CA GLU A 100 12.89 2.44 -3.71
C GLU A 100 12.18 2.53 -5.07
N ASP A 101 11.86 1.39 -5.67
CA ASP A 101 11.31 1.30 -7.03
C ASP A 101 10.31 0.13 -7.17
N PRO A 102 9.14 0.21 -6.49
CA PRO A 102 8.17 -0.89 -6.43
C PRO A 102 7.57 -1.30 -7.77
N TYR A 103 7.70 -0.44 -8.80
CA TYR A 103 7.05 -0.64 -10.09
C TYR A 103 8.01 -1.08 -11.20
N ASP A 104 9.30 -0.80 -11.11
CA ASP A 104 10.26 -1.21 -12.12
C ASP A 104 11.24 -2.23 -11.51
N ALA A 105 12.28 -1.82 -10.79
CA ALA A 105 13.28 -2.77 -10.26
C ALA A 105 12.73 -3.73 -9.16
N GLY A 106 11.68 -3.33 -8.43
CA GLY A 106 11.09 -4.07 -7.31
C GLY A 106 10.02 -5.12 -7.70
N TRP A 107 10.00 -5.57 -8.94
CA TRP A 107 9.14 -6.70 -9.36
C TRP A 107 9.53 -7.98 -8.60
N ILE A 108 8.57 -8.87 -8.35
CA ILE A 108 8.77 -10.08 -7.53
C ILE A 108 8.93 -11.30 -8.42
N ALA A 109 8.00 -11.53 -9.34
CA ALA A 109 7.99 -12.70 -10.21
C ALA A 109 7.38 -12.38 -11.58
N ILE A 110 7.70 -13.21 -12.56
CA ILE A 110 7.03 -13.25 -13.85
C ILE A 110 6.32 -14.60 -13.98
N LEU A 111 5.03 -14.54 -14.30
CA LEU A 111 4.16 -15.67 -14.52
C LEU A 111 3.87 -15.84 -16.00
N GLU A 112 3.93 -17.08 -16.50
CA GLU A 112 3.26 -17.46 -17.74
C GLU A 112 1.78 -17.71 -17.42
N MET A 113 0.90 -16.91 -18.03
CA MET A 113 -0.53 -16.94 -17.71
C MET A 113 -1.17 -18.21 -18.26
N LYS A 114 -1.95 -18.93 -17.42
CA LYS A 114 -2.73 -20.09 -17.88
C LYS A 114 -4.02 -19.66 -18.60
N ASP A 115 -4.65 -18.59 -18.15
CA ASP A 115 -5.84 -18.00 -18.77
C ASP A 115 -5.70 -16.49 -18.94
N PRO A 116 -5.53 -15.97 -20.16
CA PRO A 116 -5.45 -14.53 -20.41
C PRO A 116 -6.70 -13.73 -20.05
N THR A 117 -7.86 -14.38 -19.89
CA THR A 117 -9.13 -13.69 -19.61
C THR A 117 -9.28 -13.24 -18.16
N GLU A 118 -8.49 -13.79 -17.23
CA GLU A 118 -8.48 -13.37 -15.82
C GLU A 118 -8.05 -11.90 -15.63
N VAL A 119 -7.44 -11.28 -16.65
CA VAL A 119 -7.18 -9.83 -16.64
C VAL A 119 -8.46 -8.99 -16.51
N GLU A 120 -9.61 -9.52 -16.94
CA GLU A 120 -10.91 -8.84 -16.86
C GLU A 120 -11.40 -8.70 -15.41
N ASP A 121 -10.89 -9.52 -14.49
CA ASP A 121 -11.22 -9.47 -13.06
C ASP A 121 -10.30 -8.52 -12.28
N LEU A 122 -9.23 -8.01 -12.90
CA LEU A 122 -8.30 -7.07 -12.29
C LEU A 122 -8.75 -5.62 -12.49
N MET A 123 -8.31 -4.75 -11.57
CA MET A 123 -8.63 -3.33 -11.64
C MET A 123 -7.68 -2.61 -12.60
N PRO A 124 -8.19 -1.79 -13.54
CA PRO A 124 -7.38 -0.80 -14.22
C PRO A 124 -6.86 0.25 -13.23
N ALA A 125 -5.83 0.99 -13.63
CA ALA A 125 -5.20 2.04 -12.81
C ALA A 125 -6.19 3.08 -12.26
N GLU A 126 -7.22 3.42 -13.02
CA GLU A 126 -8.24 4.40 -12.64
C GLU A 126 -9.10 3.90 -11.46
N ASP A 127 -9.50 2.63 -11.49
CA ASP A 127 -10.30 1.99 -10.44
C ASP A 127 -9.47 1.80 -9.17
N TYR A 128 -8.20 1.40 -9.29
CA TYR A 128 -7.30 1.32 -8.14
C TYR A 128 -7.02 2.70 -7.53
N ALA A 129 -6.88 3.74 -8.35
CA ALA A 129 -6.76 5.11 -7.87
C ALA A 129 -8.02 5.57 -7.12
N GLU A 130 -9.21 5.13 -7.52
CA GLU A 130 -10.45 5.40 -6.77
C GLU A 130 -10.48 4.66 -5.43
N LEU A 131 -10.12 3.38 -5.41
CA LEU A 131 -9.94 2.62 -4.16
C LEU A 131 -9.00 3.34 -3.17
N LEU A 132 -7.83 3.81 -3.65
CA LEU A 132 -6.92 4.56 -2.78
C LEU A 132 -7.53 5.85 -2.24
N ARG A 133 -8.32 6.59 -3.05
CA ARG A 133 -9.00 7.81 -2.59
C ARG A 133 -9.98 7.51 -1.46
N GLU A 134 -10.69 6.40 -1.54
CA GLU A 134 -11.62 5.97 -0.50
C GLU A 134 -10.85 5.63 0.79
N ILE A 135 -9.81 4.80 0.70
CA ILE A 135 -8.96 4.42 1.85
C ILE A 135 -8.39 5.66 2.56
N ILE A 136 -7.77 6.58 1.81
CA ILE A 136 -7.16 7.79 2.39
C ILE A 136 -8.20 8.69 3.05
N LYS A 137 -9.39 8.80 2.45
CA LYS A 137 -10.48 9.60 3.01
C LYS A 137 -11.00 9.00 4.31
N GLU A 138 -11.07 7.68 4.41
CA GLU A 138 -11.45 6.96 5.63
C GLU A 138 -10.41 7.17 6.74
N GLU A 139 -9.12 6.98 6.44
CA GLU A 139 -8.02 7.20 7.40
C GLU A 139 -8.00 8.64 7.96
N GLN A 140 -8.17 9.65 7.09
CA GLN A 140 -8.23 11.05 7.50
C GLN A 140 -9.54 11.41 8.25
N GLY A 141 -10.61 10.67 7.97
CA GLY A 141 -11.89 10.83 8.66
C GLY A 141 -11.88 10.27 10.08
N GLU A 142 -11.16 9.17 10.30
CA GLU A 142 -11.00 8.55 11.62
C GLU A 142 -10.11 9.38 12.55
N GLU A 143 -8.97 9.91 12.06
CA GLU A 143 -8.09 10.81 12.84
C GLU A 143 -8.82 12.08 13.34
N ALA A 144 -9.84 12.55 12.62
CA ALA A 144 -10.65 13.71 13.03
C ALA A 144 -11.69 13.38 14.13
N THR A 145 -11.90 12.10 14.45
CA THR A 145 -12.93 11.62 15.41
C THR A 145 -12.39 11.00 16.70
N GLU A 146 -11.07 10.85 16.86
CA GLU A 146 -10.48 10.64 18.19
C GLU A 146 -10.63 11.93 19.01
N GLU A 147 -11.81 12.10 19.62
CA GLU A 147 -12.08 13.18 20.57
C GLU A 147 -11.06 13.13 21.72
N ILE A 148 -10.33 14.23 21.92
CA ILE A 148 -9.55 14.45 23.13
C ILE A 148 -10.52 14.36 24.32
N PRO A 149 -10.30 13.46 25.30
CA PRO A 149 -11.15 13.43 26.49
C PRO A 149 -11.11 14.79 27.17
N VAL A 150 -12.28 15.42 27.34
CA VAL A 150 -12.43 16.70 28.05
C VAL A 150 -12.18 16.59 29.57
N GLU A 151 -11.86 15.40 30.09
CA GLU A 151 -11.46 15.21 31.49
C GLU A 151 -10.04 15.77 31.73
N GLY A 152 -10.00 17.07 32.02
CA GLY A 152 -8.78 17.75 32.46
C GLY A 152 -8.77 19.26 32.25
N LEU A 153 -9.74 19.83 31.53
CA LEU A 153 -9.77 21.27 31.25
C LEU A 153 -10.49 22.11 32.33
N GLU A 154 -11.22 21.49 33.26
CA GLU A 154 -11.97 22.23 34.29
C GLU A 154 -11.14 22.65 35.52
N GLU A 155 -9.96 22.05 35.77
CA GLU A 155 -9.16 22.40 36.97
C GLU A 155 -8.21 23.62 36.78
N SER A 156 -8.10 24.15 35.56
CA SER A 156 -7.14 25.22 35.24
C SER A 156 -7.69 26.65 35.40
N LEU A 157 -9.00 26.84 35.55
CA LEU A 157 -9.61 28.18 35.65
C LEU A 157 -9.52 28.77 37.07
N ASP A 158 -9.37 27.93 38.10
CA ASP A 158 -9.24 28.37 39.50
C ASP A 158 -7.83 28.89 39.87
N SER A 159 -6.89 28.85 38.92
CA SER A 159 -5.49 29.28 39.13
C SER A 159 -5.15 30.64 38.54
N LEU A 160 -6.12 31.35 37.95
CA LEU A 160 -5.89 32.69 37.40
C LEU A 160 -5.95 33.74 38.53
N PRO A 161 -4.87 34.48 38.81
CA PRO A 161 -4.88 35.53 39.83
C PRO A 161 -5.89 36.63 39.43
N GLU A 162 -6.75 37.03 40.39
CA GLU A 162 -7.85 38.01 40.21
C GLU A 162 -7.40 39.44 39.81
N GLU A 163 -6.10 39.70 39.66
CA GLU A 163 -5.55 41.05 39.44
C GLU A 163 -5.74 41.59 38.01
N GLU A 164 -6.24 40.77 37.07
CA GLU A 164 -6.55 41.19 35.68
C GLU A 164 -8.02 41.58 35.46
N LEU A 165 -8.90 41.43 36.46
CA LEU A 165 -10.30 41.91 36.36
C LEU A 165 -10.40 43.39 36.74
N GLY A 166 -9.77 44.22 35.91
CA GLY A 166 -9.95 45.67 35.92
C GLY A 166 -11.38 46.05 35.57
N TYR A 167 -12.19 46.34 36.59
CA TYR A 167 -13.35 47.22 36.46
C TYR A 167 -13.21 48.35 37.49
N GLU A 168 -12.64 49.47 37.03
CA GLU A 168 -12.76 50.77 37.69
C GLU A 168 -14.16 51.38 37.46
N GLU A 169 -14.44 52.38 38.30
CA GLU A 169 -15.53 53.38 38.26
C GLU A 169 -16.88 53.00 38.91
N GLU A 170 -17.53 53.85 39.69
CA GLU A 170 -17.18 55.09 40.39
C GLU A 170 -18.36 55.42 41.33
N ARG A 171 -18.06 55.87 42.56
CA ARG A 171 -18.90 56.59 43.55
C ARG A 171 -20.10 55.92 44.23
#